data_AF-A0A8J4STE3-F1
#
_entry.id   AF-A0A8J4STE3-F1
#
_cell.length_a   1.000
_cell.length_b   1.000
_cell.length_c   1.000
_cell.angle_alpha   90.00
_cell.angle_beta   90.00
_cell.angle_gamma   90.00
#
_symmetry.space_group_name_H-M   'P 1'
#
loop_
_entity.id
_entity.type
_entity.pdbx_description
1 polymer ?
#
loop_
_entity_poly.entity_id
_entity_poly.type
_entity_poly.pdbx_seq_one_letter_code
_entity_poly.pdbx_strand_id
1 'polypeptide(L)'
;MTVRPLRKKNKNQSYFSHEFIITNHGDIVSFVAMIIVMGLLYKGTHAVSSVFLFIQHNVTDEDNPQRAPVYSYGRSDFCVVFFYTLICIVAHAVLQEYVFDRFAKKLNLTKVRVCKFNESAHLTCFYAMSIFWGVYNIINESLIPSLSSLWEGYPHTLMPFWTKLFLIIQICYWLHDFPELYFQSVKKELLPPRILHASIFLISVSFAYIGGLSKLCIALLIIHYSTDIFLHAARALHLADYTKLASLGFTIWNILFLPIRMACIILPFLVLQ
;
A
#
# COMPACT_ATOMS: atom_id res chain seq x y z
N MET A 1 -20.37 17.58 -32.30
CA MET A 1 -19.75 18.80 -31.75
C MET A 1 -20.49 19.18 -30.47
N THR A 2 -19.83 19.04 -29.32
CA THR A 2 -20.04 19.83 -28.08
C THR A 2 -18.79 19.59 -27.23
N VAL A 3 -17.74 20.32 -27.59
CA VAL A 3 -16.47 20.36 -26.84
C VAL A 3 -16.77 21.02 -25.50
N ARG A 4 -16.79 20.25 -24.41
CA ARG A 4 -16.70 20.86 -23.07
C ARG A 4 -15.30 21.50 -22.98
N PRO A 5 -15.20 22.81 -22.70
CA PRO A 5 -13.93 23.50 -22.72
C PRO A 5 -13.01 22.91 -21.65
N LEU A 6 -11.70 22.86 -21.96
CA LEU A 6 -10.63 22.74 -20.97
C LEU A 6 -10.99 23.61 -19.77
N ARG A 7 -11.09 23.02 -18.57
CA ARG A 7 -11.36 23.76 -17.33
C ARG A 7 -10.31 24.86 -17.20
N LYS A 8 -10.68 26.10 -17.54
CA LYS A 8 -9.96 27.29 -17.11
C LYS A 8 -9.84 27.19 -15.60
N LYS A 9 -8.61 27.20 -15.08
CA LYS A 9 -8.32 27.39 -13.66
C LYS A 9 -9.02 28.70 -13.27
N ASN A 10 -10.19 28.62 -12.64
CA ASN A 10 -10.93 29.81 -12.24
C ASN A 10 -10.09 30.47 -11.15
N LYS A 11 -9.60 31.69 -11.41
CA LYS A 11 -8.66 32.39 -10.53
C LYS A 11 -9.23 32.68 -9.13
N ASN A 12 -10.55 32.55 -8.93
CA ASN A 12 -11.22 32.73 -7.65
C ASN A 12 -12.09 31.51 -7.29
N GLN A 13 -11.48 30.33 -7.10
CA GLN A 13 -12.15 29.25 -6.37
C GLN A 13 -11.99 29.51 -4.87
N SER A 14 -13.11 29.49 -4.12
CA SER A 14 -13.06 29.60 -2.66
C SER A 14 -12.16 28.51 -2.09
N TYR A 15 -11.31 28.86 -1.12
CA TYR A 15 -10.39 27.95 -0.45
C TYR A 15 -11.11 26.76 0.22
N PHE A 16 -12.39 26.92 0.57
CA PHE A 16 -13.23 25.86 1.15
C PHE A 16 -14.08 25.11 0.12
N SER A 17 -13.88 25.37 -1.18
CA SER A 17 -14.61 24.63 -2.21
C SER A 17 -14.15 23.18 -2.27
N HIS A 18 -15.09 22.27 -2.49
CA HIS A 18 -14.83 20.85 -2.62
C HIS A 18 -13.76 20.53 -3.70
N GLU A 19 -13.76 21.30 -4.79
CA GLU A 19 -12.76 21.16 -5.86
C GLU A 19 -11.35 21.61 -5.45
N PHE A 20 -11.24 22.62 -4.59
CA PHE A 20 -9.94 23.07 -4.08
C PHE A 20 -9.32 22.00 -3.20
N ILE A 21 -10.11 21.40 -2.29
CA ILE A 21 -9.65 20.31 -1.42
C ILE A 21 -9.18 19.12 -2.25
N ILE A 22 -9.96 18.70 -3.24
CA ILE A 22 -9.59 17.59 -4.13
C ILE A 22 -8.28 17.89 -4.87
N THR A 23 -8.12 19.09 -5.41
CA THR A 23 -6.96 19.41 -6.24
C THR A 23 -5.67 19.54 -5.43
N ASN A 24 -5.75 20.02 -4.18
CA ASN A 24 -4.59 20.27 -3.32
C ASN A 24 -4.48 19.27 -2.17
N HIS A 25 -5.14 18.11 -2.25
CA HIS A 25 -5.18 17.13 -1.15
C HIS A 25 -3.78 16.69 -0.71
N GLY A 26 -2.85 16.50 -1.65
CA GLY A 26 -1.45 16.16 -1.36
C GLY A 26 -0.77 17.20 -0.46
N ASP A 27 -0.90 18.49 -0.79
CA ASP A 27 -0.32 19.59 -0.01
C ASP A 27 -0.99 19.73 1.36
N ILE A 28 -2.32 19.62 1.42
CA ILE A 28 -3.09 19.72 2.67
C ILE A 28 -2.70 18.58 3.62
N VAL A 29 -2.64 17.35 3.13
CA VAL A 29 -2.27 16.18 3.93
C VAL A 29 -0.79 16.24 4.33
N SER A 30 0.08 16.70 3.43
CA SER A 30 1.49 16.95 3.74
C SER A 30 1.65 17.98 4.85
N PHE A 31 0.89 19.08 4.82
CA PHE A 31 0.89 20.07 5.89
C PHE A 31 0.50 19.47 7.25
N VAL A 32 -0.54 18.61 7.29
CA VAL A 32 -0.93 17.90 8.51
C VAL A 32 0.19 16.97 8.99
N ALA A 33 0.80 16.20 8.10
CA ALA A 33 1.93 15.33 8.46
C ALA A 33 3.13 16.13 8.99
N MET A 34 3.42 17.28 8.38
CA MET A 34 4.49 18.18 8.80
C MET A 34 4.26 18.79 10.18
N ILE A 35 3.02 19.09 10.57
CA ILE A 35 2.72 19.53 11.95
C ILE A 35 3.10 18.44 12.96
N ILE A 36 2.78 17.18 12.67
CA ILE A 36 3.10 16.05 13.55
C ILE A 36 4.62 15.89 13.67
N VAL A 37 5.34 15.98 12.55
CA VAL A 37 6.81 15.93 12.51
C VAL A 37 7.43 17.10 13.27
N MET A 38 6.94 18.33 13.08
CA MET A 38 7.45 19.52 13.74
C MET A 38 7.24 19.47 15.26
N GLY A 39 6.21 18.75 15.73
CA GLY A 39 6.02 18.48 17.15
C GLY A 39 7.15 17.68 17.81
N LEU A 40 8.02 17.00 17.04
CA LEU A 40 9.24 16.39 17.57
C LEU A 40 10.30 17.43 17.98
N LEU A 41 10.28 18.63 17.40
CA LEU A 41 11.30 19.65 17.68
C LEU A 41 11.10 20.35 19.03
N TYR A 42 9.91 20.25 19.63
CA TYR A 42 9.58 20.91 20.88
C TYR A 42 9.37 19.92 22.02
N LYS A 43 10.03 20.18 23.16
CA LYS A 43 10.07 19.26 24.32
C LYS A 43 8.68 18.88 24.85
N GLY A 44 7.71 19.80 24.82
CA GLY A 44 6.35 19.55 25.31
C GLY A 44 5.49 18.68 24.38
N THR A 45 5.75 18.71 23.07
CA THR A 45 4.99 17.94 22.06
C THR A 45 5.71 16.68 21.61
N HIS A 46 7.02 16.56 21.91
CA HIS A 46 7.86 15.45 21.50
C HIS A 46 7.26 14.09 21.87
N ALA A 47 6.83 13.91 23.12
CA ALA A 47 6.27 12.65 23.60
C ALA A 47 5.01 12.22 22.85
N VAL A 48 4.18 13.18 22.43
CA VAL A 48 2.97 12.90 21.65
C VAL A 48 3.34 12.58 20.21
N SER A 49 4.17 13.41 19.57
CA SER A 49 4.60 13.21 18.18
C SER A 49 5.36 11.90 17.99
N SER A 50 6.20 11.49 18.94
CA SER A 50 6.96 10.24 18.85
C SER A 50 6.08 8.99 18.76
N VAL A 51 4.86 9.03 19.32
CA VAL A 51 3.89 7.92 19.25
C VAL A 51 3.37 7.70 17.81
N PHE A 52 3.34 8.75 17.00
CA PHE A 52 2.90 8.69 15.60
C PHE A 52 4.03 8.27 14.65
N LEU A 53 5.27 8.71 14.90
CA LEU A 53 6.37 8.49 13.96
C LEU A 53 7.09 7.16 14.15
N PHE A 54 7.37 6.76 15.39
CA PHE A 54 8.20 5.59 15.65
C PHE A 54 7.35 4.33 15.78
N ILE A 55 7.92 3.19 15.37
CA ILE A 55 7.30 1.89 15.61
C ILE A 55 7.19 1.65 17.12
N GLN A 56 5.97 1.38 17.58
CA GLN A 56 5.64 1.25 19.00
C GLN A 56 5.85 -0.19 19.52
N HIS A 57 5.77 -0.37 20.84
CA HIS A 57 5.82 -1.68 21.51
C HIS A 57 7.13 -2.44 21.26
N ASN A 58 8.25 -1.75 21.43
CA ASN A 58 9.57 -2.37 21.46
C ASN A 58 9.72 -3.17 22.77
N VAL A 59 10.03 -4.47 22.67
CA VAL A 59 10.23 -5.40 23.79
C VAL A 59 11.65 -5.98 23.74
N THR A 60 12.60 -5.22 23.19
CA THR A 60 14.01 -5.62 23.14
C THR A 60 14.54 -5.80 24.54
N ASP A 61 15.23 -6.91 24.74
CA ASP A 61 15.93 -7.25 25.98
C ASP A 61 17.08 -6.26 26.22
N GLU A 62 16.87 -5.27 27.09
CA GLU A 62 17.86 -4.22 27.41
C GLU A 62 19.16 -4.81 27.99
N ASP A 63 19.09 -6.01 28.59
CA ASP A 63 20.23 -6.70 29.18
C ASP A 63 21.14 -7.35 28.12
N ASN A 64 20.69 -7.49 26.87
CA ASN A 64 21.45 -8.09 25.76
C ASN A 64 21.42 -7.21 24.49
N PRO A 65 22.23 -6.13 24.44
CA PRO A 65 22.24 -5.18 23.31
C PRO A 65 22.73 -5.77 21.98
N GLN A 66 23.24 -7.01 21.97
CA GLN A 66 23.61 -7.73 20.74
C GLN A 66 22.42 -8.39 20.03
N ARG A 67 21.26 -8.54 20.69
CA ARG A 67 20.05 -9.10 20.08
C ARG A 67 19.36 -8.06 19.20
N ALA A 68 18.89 -8.51 18.03
CA ALA A 68 18.11 -7.66 17.14
C ALA A 68 16.83 -7.17 17.84
N PRO A 69 16.38 -5.93 17.58
CA PRO A 69 15.24 -5.38 18.28
C PRO A 69 13.94 -6.08 17.87
N VAL A 70 13.16 -6.49 18.87
CA VAL A 70 11.89 -7.23 18.71
C VAL A 70 10.71 -6.39 19.18
N TYR A 71 9.60 -6.52 18.47
CA TYR A 71 8.41 -5.70 18.70
C TYR A 71 7.18 -6.58 18.86
N SER A 72 6.20 -6.11 19.63
CA SER A 72 4.90 -6.75 19.76
C SER A 72 3.79 -5.87 19.15
N TYR A 73 2.57 -6.39 19.04
CA TYR A 73 1.42 -5.60 18.61
C TYR A 73 0.83 -4.83 19.80
N GLY A 74 0.20 -3.68 19.56
CA GLY A 74 -0.57 -3.02 20.61
C GLY A 74 -1.30 -1.75 20.17
N ARG A 75 -1.99 -1.10 21.13
CA ARG A 75 -2.96 -0.02 20.83
C ARG A 75 -2.30 1.24 20.26
N SER A 76 -1.09 1.56 20.67
CA SER A 76 -0.36 2.72 20.13
C SER A 76 -0.02 2.58 18.63
N ASP A 77 -0.11 1.36 18.06
CA ASP A 77 0.09 1.15 16.63
C ASP A 77 -0.99 1.85 15.79
N PHE A 78 -2.17 2.18 16.35
CA PHE A 78 -3.18 2.98 15.64
C PHE A 78 -2.68 4.38 15.28
N CYS A 79 -1.87 5.01 16.15
CA CYS A 79 -1.29 6.33 15.87
C CYS A 79 -0.27 6.24 14.72
N VAL A 80 0.54 5.17 14.73
CA VAL A 80 1.48 4.86 13.65
C VAL A 80 0.72 4.63 12.34
N VAL A 81 -0.30 3.78 12.34
CA VAL A 81 -1.12 3.51 11.15
C VAL A 81 -1.73 4.79 10.60
N PHE A 82 -2.27 5.66 11.46
CA PHE A 82 -2.80 6.96 11.05
C PHE A 82 -1.74 7.81 10.34
N PHE A 83 -0.58 8.02 10.99
CA PHE A 83 0.49 8.84 10.43
C PHE A 83 1.02 8.30 9.11
N TYR A 84 1.35 7.00 9.05
CA TYR A 84 1.87 6.37 7.84
C TYR A 84 0.83 6.31 6.72
N THR A 85 -0.48 6.29 7.03
CA THR A 85 -1.53 6.47 6.01
C THR A 85 -1.48 7.86 5.39
N LEU A 86 -1.25 8.93 6.18
CA LEU A 86 -1.03 10.27 5.62
C LEU A 86 0.18 10.30 4.69
N ILE A 87 1.28 9.64 5.08
CA ILE A 87 2.46 9.51 4.24
C ILE A 87 2.14 8.75 2.94
N CYS A 88 1.35 7.67 2.99
CA CYS A 88 0.89 6.96 1.80
C CYS A 88 0.06 7.85 0.86
N ILE A 89 -0.83 8.69 1.39
CA ILE A 89 -1.61 9.65 0.59
C ILE A 89 -0.66 10.65 -0.12
N VAL A 90 0.28 11.25 0.62
CA VAL A 90 1.24 12.20 0.05
C VAL A 90 2.12 11.50 -1.01
N ALA A 91 2.61 10.31 -0.72
CA ALA A 91 3.42 9.53 -1.65
C ALA A 91 2.65 9.17 -2.92
N HIS A 92 1.38 8.77 -2.81
CA HIS A 92 0.51 8.53 -3.97
C HIS A 92 0.34 9.80 -4.79
N ALA A 93 -0.02 10.92 -4.16
CA ALA A 93 -0.23 12.20 -4.85
C ALA A 93 1.02 12.64 -5.63
N VAL A 94 2.20 12.56 -5.00
CA VAL A 94 3.49 12.87 -5.63
C VAL A 94 3.79 11.91 -6.79
N LEU A 95 3.63 10.60 -6.58
CA LEU A 95 3.90 9.61 -7.62
C LEU A 95 2.96 9.81 -8.82
N GLN A 96 1.69 10.11 -8.57
CA GLN A 96 0.71 10.41 -9.60
C GLN A 96 1.08 11.67 -10.38
N GLU A 97 1.34 12.80 -9.72
CA GLU A 97 1.62 14.08 -10.39
C GLU A 97 2.94 14.05 -11.17
N TYR A 98 4.02 13.56 -10.55
CA TYR A 98 5.36 13.66 -11.10
C TYR A 98 5.71 12.52 -12.05
N VAL A 99 5.12 11.34 -11.88
CA VAL A 99 5.42 10.16 -12.70
C VAL A 99 4.25 9.88 -13.63
N PHE A 100 3.11 9.42 -13.11
CA PHE A 100 2.05 8.86 -13.95
C PHE A 100 1.41 9.87 -14.88
N ASP A 101 1.06 11.06 -14.38
CA ASP A 101 0.46 12.11 -15.18
C ASP A 101 1.43 12.66 -16.23
N ARG A 102 2.75 12.66 -15.95
CA ARG A 102 3.76 13.03 -16.96
C ARG A 102 3.82 12.00 -18.09
N PHE A 103 3.79 10.71 -17.77
CA PHE A 103 3.73 9.65 -18.78
C PHE A 103 2.43 9.69 -19.58
N ALA A 104 1.29 9.83 -18.90
CA ALA A 104 -0.02 9.91 -19.51
C ALA A 104 -0.15 11.10 -20.49
N LYS A 105 0.42 12.27 -20.13
CA LYS A 105 0.48 13.45 -21.01
C LYS A 105 1.33 13.20 -22.25
N LYS A 106 2.50 12.55 -22.11
CA LYS A 106 3.36 12.19 -23.26
C LYS A 106 2.65 11.23 -24.23
N LEU A 107 1.81 10.35 -23.71
CA LEU A 107 1.06 9.36 -24.49
C LEU A 107 -0.28 9.89 -25.05
N ASN A 108 -0.64 11.15 -24.79
CA ASN A 108 -1.89 11.78 -25.25
C ASN A 108 -3.16 10.97 -24.92
N LEU A 109 -3.19 10.33 -23.74
CA LEU A 109 -4.29 9.46 -23.34
C LEU A 109 -5.58 10.25 -23.05
N THR A 110 -6.72 9.66 -23.40
CA THR A 110 -8.04 10.23 -23.03
C THR A 110 -8.24 10.18 -21.52
N LYS A 111 -9.05 11.10 -20.97
CA LYS A 111 -9.31 11.19 -19.52
C LYS A 111 -9.71 9.86 -18.86
N VAL A 112 -10.50 9.04 -19.55
CA VAL A 112 -10.93 7.73 -19.05
C VAL A 112 -9.77 6.73 -19.05
N ARG A 113 -8.90 6.75 -20.07
CA ARG A 113 -7.69 5.91 -20.12
C ARG A 113 -6.68 6.32 -19.06
N VAL A 114 -6.50 7.62 -18.81
CA VAL A 114 -5.60 8.14 -17.75
C VAL A 114 -6.01 7.61 -16.38
N CYS A 115 -7.29 7.70 -16.00
CA CYS A 115 -7.76 7.19 -14.71
C CYS A 115 -7.50 5.67 -14.55
N LYS A 116 -7.75 4.87 -15.59
CA LYS A 116 -7.43 3.42 -15.57
C LYS A 116 -5.93 3.13 -15.56
N PHE A 117 -5.14 4.00 -16.20
CA PHE A 117 -3.69 3.89 -16.26
C PHE A 117 -3.08 4.19 -14.89
N ASN A 118 -3.43 5.33 -14.27
CA ASN A 118 -2.95 5.71 -12.94
C ASN A 118 -3.31 4.62 -11.91
N GLU A 119 -4.53 4.08 -11.98
CA GLU A 119 -4.96 2.94 -11.16
C GLU A 119 -4.02 1.74 -11.31
N SER A 120 -3.74 1.34 -12.55
CA SER A 120 -2.93 0.16 -12.80
C SER A 120 -1.47 0.41 -12.46
N ALA A 121 -0.96 1.61 -12.74
CA ALA A 121 0.44 1.99 -12.53
C ALA A 121 0.81 2.05 -11.04
N HIS A 122 -0.02 2.68 -10.20
CA HIS A 122 0.29 2.76 -8.76
C HIS A 122 0.24 1.37 -8.09
N LEU A 123 -0.74 0.52 -8.46
CA LEU A 123 -0.79 -0.88 -8.00
C LEU A 123 0.41 -1.70 -8.46
N THR A 124 0.89 -1.51 -9.70
CA THR A 124 2.13 -2.14 -10.17
C THR A 124 3.33 -1.72 -9.31
N CYS A 125 3.49 -0.42 -9.04
CA CYS A 125 4.57 0.08 -8.19
C CYS A 125 4.48 -0.50 -6.77
N PHE A 126 3.29 -0.52 -6.18
CA PHE A 126 3.07 -1.05 -4.85
C PHE A 126 3.36 -2.55 -4.75
N TYR A 127 2.88 -3.35 -5.71
CA TYR A 127 3.15 -4.79 -5.72
C TYR A 127 4.63 -5.08 -5.93
N ALA A 128 5.32 -4.36 -6.83
CA ALA A 128 6.76 -4.51 -7.03
C ALA A 128 7.55 -4.23 -5.74
N MET A 129 7.26 -3.11 -5.08
CA MET A 129 7.91 -2.73 -3.82
C MET A 129 7.59 -3.72 -2.69
N SER A 130 6.34 -4.18 -2.60
CA SER A 130 5.90 -5.12 -1.57
C SER A 130 6.51 -6.51 -1.75
N ILE A 131 6.64 -7.00 -2.99
CA ILE A 131 7.34 -8.26 -3.27
C ILE A 131 8.80 -8.15 -2.88
N PHE A 132 9.48 -7.07 -3.31
CA PHE A 132 10.90 -6.87 -2.99
C PHE A 132 11.13 -6.83 -1.48
N TRP A 133 10.33 -6.07 -0.75
CA TRP A 133 10.45 -5.96 0.71
C TRP A 133 10.02 -7.26 1.43
N GLY A 134 8.99 -7.94 0.93
CA GLY A 134 8.58 -9.25 1.46
C GLY A 134 9.69 -10.30 1.33
N VAL A 135 10.31 -10.40 0.14
CA VAL A 135 11.46 -11.29 -0.11
C VAL A 135 12.65 -10.90 0.75
N TYR A 136 12.92 -9.60 0.91
CA TYR A 136 13.96 -9.11 1.83
C TYR A 136 13.71 -9.58 3.28
N ASN A 137 12.48 -9.52 3.78
CA ASN A 137 12.15 -10.03 5.13
C ASN A 137 12.40 -11.54 5.24
N ILE A 138 12.01 -12.33 4.22
CA ILE A 138 12.22 -13.79 4.23
C ILE A 138 13.71 -14.13 4.29
N ILE A 139 14.54 -13.44 3.51
CA ILE A 139 15.98 -13.70 3.44
C ILE A 139 16.69 -13.19 4.71
N ASN A 140 16.42 -11.95 5.13
CA ASN A 140 17.15 -11.31 6.21
C ASN A 140 16.84 -11.91 7.59
N GLU A 141 15.57 -12.22 7.85
CA GLU A 141 15.14 -12.74 9.16
C GLU A 141 15.09 -14.27 9.16
N SER A 142 15.49 -14.93 8.06
CA SER A 142 15.26 -16.37 7.82
C SER A 142 13.83 -16.78 8.19
N LEU A 143 12.84 -15.95 7.81
CA LEU A 143 11.50 -15.98 8.40
C LEU A 143 10.72 -17.24 8.03
N ILE A 144 11.02 -17.84 6.87
CA ILE A 144 10.35 -19.00 6.31
C ILE A 144 11.41 -19.97 5.76
N PRO A 145 12.13 -20.71 6.62
CA PRO A 145 13.12 -21.72 6.18
C PRO A 145 12.46 -22.89 5.45
N SER A 146 11.20 -23.18 5.76
CA SER A 146 10.40 -24.24 5.13
C SER A 146 8.92 -23.86 5.12
N LEU A 147 8.11 -24.48 4.26
CA LEU A 147 6.65 -24.28 4.32
C LEU A 147 6.07 -24.67 5.68
N SER A 148 6.64 -25.68 6.36
CA SER A 148 6.20 -26.11 7.70
C SER A 148 6.43 -25.06 8.79
N SER A 149 7.40 -24.16 8.61
CA SER A 149 7.74 -23.11 9.59
C SER A 149 6.75 -21.94 9.63
N LEU A 150 5.76 -21.91 8.72
CA LEU A 150 4.77 -20.82 8.64
C LEU A 150 3.93 -20.69 9.91
N TRP A 151 3.62 -21.80 10.57
CA TRP A 151 2.87 -21.82 11.84
C TRP A 151 3.77 -22.02 13.06
N GLU A 152 5.06 -22.27 12.85
CA GLU A 152 6.01 -22.46 13.94
C GLU A 152 6.12 -21.17 14.78
N GLY A 153 5.93 -21.33 16.10
CA GLY A 153 5.90 -20.22 17.04
C GLY A 153 4.61 -19.39 17.01
N TYR A 154 3.51 -19.91 16.44
CA TYR A 154 2.20 -19.27 16.49
C TYR A 154 1.63 -19.28 17.93
N PRO A 155 1.09 -18.16 18.44
CA PRO A 155 1.00 -16.84 17.81
C PRO A 155 2.34 -16.09 17.76
N HIS A 156 2.67 -15.50 16.61
CA HIS A 156 3.88 -14.70 16.40
C HIS A 156 3.77 -13.34 17.10
N THR A 157 3.86 -13.36 18.43
CA THR A 157 3.71 -12.19 19.31
C THR A 157 4.91 -11.24 19.23
N LEU A 158 6.08 -11.78 18.87
CA LEU A 158 7.32 -11.04 18.69
C LEU A 158 7.69 -11.04 17.21
N MET A 159 7.97 -9.85 16.68
CA MET A 159 8.32 -9.64 15.28
C MET A 159 9.52 -8.70 15.16
N PRO A 160 10.45 -8.96 14.21
CA PRO A 160 11.52 -8.04 13.88
C PRO A 160 10.97 -6.68 13.40
N PHE A 161 11.78 -5.63 13.56
CA PHE A 161 11.42 -4.27 13.11
C PHE A 161 10.89 -4.23 11.68
N TRP A 162 11.63 -4.82 10.73
CA TRP A 162 11.31 -4.79 9.30
C TRP A 162 10.01 -5.54 8.97
N THR A 163 9.71 -6.59 9.71
CA THR A 163 8.48 -7.38 9.58
C THR A 163 7.28 -6.60 10.10
N LYS A 164 7.40 -5.99 11.27
CA LYS A 164 6.35 -5.13 11.85
C LYS A 164 6.04 -3.95 10.93
N LEU A 165 7.10 -3.24 10.52
CA LEU A 165 6.97 -2.08 9.64
C LEU A 165 6.35 -2.48 8.30
N PHE A 166 6.76 -3.61 7.71
CA PHE A 166 6.15 -4.13 6.48
C PHE A 166 4.64 -4.30 6.63
N LEU A 167 4.17 -5.03 7.66
CA LEU A 167 2.75 -5.28 7.87
C LEU A 167 1.95 -4.00 8.13
N ILE A 168 2.50 -3.07 8.93
CA ILE A 168 1.86 -1.76 9.16
C ILE A 168 1.74 -1.00 7.84
N ILE A 169 2.78 -0.94 7.01
CA ILE A 169 2.74 -0.24 5.72
C ILE A 169 1.72 -0.89 4.76
N GLN A 170 1.56 -2.21 4.78
CA GLN A 170 0.51 -2.88 4.01
C GLN A 170 -0.89 -2.40 4.45
N ILE A 171 -1.15 -2.33 5.76
CA ILE A 171 -2.42 -1.80 6.30
C ILE A 171 -2.61 -0.33 5.88
N CYS A 172 -1.59 0.52 6.07
CA CYS A 172 -1.62 1.94 5.71
C CYS A 172 -1.90 2.14 4.22
N TYR A 173 -1.29 1.32 3.36
CA TYR A 173 -1.54 1.40 1.94
C TYR A 173 -2.98 1.00 1.62
N TRP A 174 -3.52 -0.11 2.11
CA TRP A 174 -4.92 -0.43 1.80
C TRP A 174 -5.90 0.57 2.42
N LEU A 175 -5.53 1.24 3.51
CA LEU A 175 -6.32 2.32 4.11
C LEU A 175 -6.25 3.64 3.31
N HIS A 176 -5.11 3.97 2.69
CA HIS A 176 -4.96 5.20 1.88
C HIS A 176 -5.84 5.18 0.62
N ASP A 177 -6.19 3.99 0.11
CA ASP A 177 -6.98 3.86 -1.11
C ASP A 177 -8.38 4.48 -0.94
N PHE A 178 -9.00 4.38 0.24
CA PHE A 178 -10.34 4.93 0.50
C PHE A 178 -10.44 6.46 0.30
N PRO A 179 -9.62 7.31 0.96
CA PRO A 179 -9.61 8.73 0.70
C PRO A 179 -9.14 9.06 -0.72
N GLU A 180 -8.24 8.25 -1.30
CA GLU A 180 -7.77 8.46 -2.68
C GLU A 180 -8.89 8.28 -3.71
N LEU A 181 -9.76 7.27 -3.54
CA LEU A 181 -10.94 7.08 -4.39
C LEU A 181 -11.86 8.31 -4.38
N TYR A 182 -11.93 9.01 -3.24
CA TYR A 182 -12.65 10.27 -3.10
C TYR A 182 -11.92 11.43 -3.79
N PHE A 183 -10.61 11.59 -3.56
CA PHE A 183 -9.82 12.65 -4.18
C PHE A 183 -9.78 12.52 -5.71
N GLN A 184 -9.66 11.31 -6.24
CA GLN A 184 -9.68 11.08 -7.69
C GLN A 184 -11.06 11.29 -8.33
N SER A 185 -12.11 11.52 -7.52
CA SER A 185 -13.49 11.68 -7.99
C SER A 185 -13.91 10.53 -8.91
N VAL A 186 -13.60 9.29 -8.50
CA VAL A 186 -13.85 8.08 -9.29
C VAL A 186 -15.35 7.97 -9.58
N LYS A 187 -15.68 7.55 -10.81
CA LYS A 187 -17.07 7.35 -11.20
C LYS A 187 -17.73 6.31 -10.28
N LYS A 188 -18.99 6.56 -9.90
CA LYS A 188 -19.78 5.67 -9.02
C LYS A 188 -19.84 4.21 -9.52
N GLU A 189 -19.79 3.99 -10.84
CA GLU A 189 -19.79 2.65 -11.44
C GLU A 189 -18.52 1.84 -11.17
N LEU A 190 -17.38 2.52 -10.95
CA LEU A 190 -16.08 1.87 -10.70
C LEU A 190 -15.75 1.76 -9.21
N LEU A 191 -16.54 2.40 -8.35
CA LEU A 191 -16.28 2.49 -6.92
C LEU A 191 -16.49 1.15 -6.18
N PRO A 192 -17.59 0.40 -6.37
CA PRO A 192 -17.84 -0.84 -5.63
C PRO A 192 -16.73 -1.89 -5.75
N PRO A 193 -16.23 -2.25 -6.96
CA PRO A 193 -15.19 -3.28 -7.06
C PRO A 193 -13.86 -2.85 -6.45
N ARG A 194 -13.53 -1.55 -6.48
CA ARG A 194 -12.30 -1.01 -5.87
C ARG A 194 -12.37 -1.03 -4.35
N ILE A 195 -13.48 -0.56 -3.79
CA ILE A 195 -13.73 -0.62 -2.35
C ILE A 195 -13.68 -2.07 -1.87
N LEU A 196 -14.31 -3.00 -2.58
CA LEU A 196 -14.29 -4.42 -2.22
C LEU A 196 -12.85 -4.96 -2.22
N HIS A 197 -12.08 -4.67 -3.26
CA HIS A 197 -10.68 -5.09 -3.38
C HIS A 197 -9.83 -4.56 -2.22
N ALA A 198 -9.87 -3.25 -1.97
CA ALA A 198 -9.14 -2.63 -0.87
C ALA A 198 -9.59 -3.17 0.51
N SER A 199 -10.89 -3.39 0.70
CA SER A 199 -11.45 -3.91 1.95
C SER A 199 -10.98 -5.35 2.23
N ILE A 200 -10.94 -6.21 1.21
CA ILE A 200 -10.48 -7.59 1.37
C ILE A 200 -9.04 -7.60 1.89
N PHE A 201 -8.13 -6.84 1.25
CA PHE A 201 -6.75 -6.78 1.70
C PHE A 201 -6.60 -6.13 3.07
N LEU A 202 -7.29 -5.02 3.32
CA LEU A 202 -7.23 -4.34 4.62
C LEU A 202 -7.65 -5.28 5.75
N ILE A 203 -8.77 -5.99 5.58
CA ILE A 203 -9.29 -6.93 6.58
C ILE A 203 -8.34 -8.11 6.73
N SER A 204 -7.88 -8.72 5.64
CA SER A 204 -6.99 -9.89 5.69
C SER A 204 -5.66 -9.59 6.37
N VAL A 205 -5.01 -8.46 6.02
CA VAL A 205 -3.72 -8.08 6.63
C VAL A 205 -3.92 -7.65 8.08
N SER A 206 -4.97 -6.89 8.38
CA SER A 206 -5.26 -6.48 9.77
C SER A 206 -5.57 -7.67 10.66
N PHE A 207 -6.35 -8.64 10.15
CA PHE A 207 -6.63 -9.89 10.84
C PHE A 207 -5.35 -10.67 11.12
N ALA A 208 -4.47 -10.81 10.12
CA ALA A 208 -3.22 -11.53 10.29
C ALA A 208 -2.26 -10.80 11.26
N TYR A 209 -2.26 -9.47 11.25
CA TYR A 209 -1.44 -8.66 12.16
C TYR A 209 -1.89 -8.81 13.62
N ILE A 210 -3.20 -8.67 13.89
CA ILE A 210 -3.76 -8.80 15.24
C ILE A 210 -3.73 -10.26 15.71
N GLY A 211 -3.96 -11.21 14.81
CA GLY A 211 -3.95 -12.64 15.10
C GLY A 211 -2.56 -13.25 15.24
N GLY A 212 -1.48 -12.51 15.01
CA GLY A 212 -0.11 -13.03 15.11
C GLY A 212 0.24 -14.06 14.03
N LEU A 213 -0.28 -13.89 12.81
CA LEU A 213 -0.05 -14.72 11.62
C LEU A 213 0.95 -14.07 10.65
N SER A 214 1.99 -13.40 11.17
CA SER A 214 2.87 -12.52 10.39
C SER A 214 3.58 -13.26 9.25
N LYS A 215 4.14 -14.45 9.52
CA LYS A 215 4.83 -15.29 8.53
C LYS A 215 3.91 -15.69 7.38
N LEU A 216 2.73 -16.21 7.73
CA LEU A 216 1.70 -16.63 6.77
C LEU A 216 1.22 -15.44 5.93
N CYS A 217 0.98 -14.29 6.55
CA CYS A 217 0.57 -13.07 5.86
C CYS A 217 1.60 -12.66 4.79
N ILE A 218 2.88 -12.60 5.16
CA ILE A 218 3.96 -12.21 4.23
C ILE A 218 4.05 -13.19 3.05
N ALA A 219 4.01 -14.50 3.33
CA ALA A 219 4.04 -15.51 2.29
C ALA A 219 2.88 -15.35 1.29
N LEU A 220 1.65 -15.22 1.81
CA LEU A 220 0.45 -15.06 0.98
C LEU A 220 0.48 -13.77 0.17
N LEU A 221 0.93 -12.66 0.76
CA LEU A 221 1.05 -11.37 0.05
C LEU A 221 2.06 -11.47 -1.10
N ILE A 222 3.24 -12.05 -0.88
CA ILE A 222 4.25 -12.21 -1.95
C ILE A 222 3.70 -13.08 -3.07
N ILE A 223 3.12 -14.23 -2.74
CA ILE A 223 2.55 -15.16 -3.71
C ILE A 223 1.46 -14.46 -4.53
N HIS A 224 0.50 -13.80 -3.86
CA HIS A 224 -0.59 -13.08 -4.52
C HIS A 224 -0.07 -11.95 -5.42
N TYR A 225 0.78 -11.08 -4.88
CA TYR A 225 1.31 -9.92 -5.61
C TYR A 225 2.19 -10.34 -6.79
N SER A 226 2.89 -11.47 -6.70
CA SER A 226 3.72 -11.99 -7.80
C SER A 226 2.91 -12.29 -9.06
N THR A 227 1.61 -12.55 -8.95
CA THR A 227 0.73 -12.70 -10.13
C THR A 227 0.13 -11.37 -10.54
N ASP A 228 -0.40 -10.62 -9.58
CA ASP A 228 -1.19 -9.42 -9.86
C ASP A 228 -0.34 -8.27 -10.39
N ILE A 229 0.96 -8.24 -10.08
CA ILE A 229 1.89 -7.31 -10.71
C ILE A 229 1.86 -7.42 -12.24
N PHE A 230 1.81 -8.64 -12.79
CA PHE A 230 1.75 -8.85 -14.25
C PHE A 230 0.43 -8.35 -14.84
N LEU A 231 -0.70 -8.56 -14.14
CA LEU A 231 -2.00 -8.05 -14.57
C LEU A 231 -2.00 -6.53 -14.67
N HIS A 232 -1.59 -5.86 -13.59
CA HIS A 232 -1.62 -4.39 -13.53
C HIS A 232 -0.57 -3.77 -14.46
N ALA A 233 0.61 -4.38 -14.59
CA ALA A 233 1.63 -3.94 -15.54
C ALA A 233 1.16 -4.10 -16.98
N ALA A 234 0.57 -5.24 -17.34
CA ALA A 234 0.01 -5.50 -18.67
C ALA A 234 -1.12 -4.53 -19.00
N ARG A 235 -2.02 -4.25 -18.04
CA ARG A 235 -3.09 -3.25 -18.20
C ARG A 235 -2.55 -1.84 -18.42
N ALA A 236 -1.54 -1.43 -17.65
CA ALA A 236 -0.90 -0.12 -17.82
C ALA A 236 -0.23 -0.01 -19.20
N LEU A 237 0.52 -1.03 -19.63
CA LEU A 237 1.16 -1.10 -20.94
C LEU A 237 0.15 -1.11 -22.10
N HIS A 238 -0.96 -1.83 -21.94
CA HIS A 238 -2.04 -1.86 -22.93
C HIS A 238 -2.66 -0.49 -23.10
N LEU A 239 -2.91 0.23 -22.00
CA LEU A 239 -3.46 1.58 -22.03
C LEU A 239 -2.47 2.60 -22.60
N ALA A 240 -1.17 2.32 -22.53
CA ALA A 240 -0.08 3.09 -23.14
C ALA A 240 0.23 2.67 -24.59
N ASP A 241 -0.65 1.88 -25.22
CA ASP A 241 -0.54 1.38 -26.61
C ASP A 241 0.71 0.49 -26.89
N TYR A 242 1.39 -0.02 -25.84
CA TYR A 242 2.46 -1.02 -25.96
C TYR A 242 1.90 -2.45 -26.04
N THR A 243 1.15 -2.74 -27.09
CA THR A 243 0.34 -3.96 -27.24
C THR A 243 1.14 -5.27 -27.14
N LYS A 244 2.35 -5.34 -27.72
CA LYS A 244 3.20 -6.55 -27.66
C LYS A 244 3.64 -6.91 -26.24
N LEU A 245 4.08 -5.92 -25.47
CA LEU A 245 4.49 -6.12 -24.07
C LEU A 245 3.27 -6.41 -23.18
N ALA A 246 2.15 -5.74 -23.45
CA ALA A 246 0.90 -6.00 -22.76
C ALA A 246 0.40 -7.44 -22.98
N SER A 247 0.43 -7.94 -24.23
CA SER A 247 0.02 -9.31 -24.52
C SER A 247 0.90 -10.34 -23.79
N LEU A 248 2.21 -10.09 -23.72
CA LEU A 248 3.12 -10.97 -22.97
C LEU A 248 2.77 -10.99 -21.48
N GLY A 249 2.54 -9.83 -20.87
CA GLY A 249 2.14 -9.74 -19.46
C GLY A 249 0.79 -10.40 -19.17
N PHE A 250 -0.20 -10.24 -20.05
CA PHE A 250 -1.49 -10.93 -19.92
C PHE A 250 -1.36 -12.45 -20.06
N THR A 251 -0.51 -12.94 -20.96
CA THR A 251 -0.24 -14.38 -21.10
C THR A 251 0.40 -14.95 -19.85
N ILE A 252 1.42 -14.28 -19.31
CA ILE A 252 2.07 -14.70 -18.05
C ILE A 252 1.03 -14.74 -16.92
N TRP A 253 0.24 -13.67 -16.78
CA TRP A 253 -0.81 -13.63 -15.77
C TRP A 253 -1.83 -14.75 -15.94
N ASN A 254 -2.33 -15.02 -17.15
CA ASN A 254 -3.30 -16.08 -17.41
C ASN A 254 -2.79 -17.47 -16.99
N ILE A 255 -1.51 -17.76 -17.25
CA ILE A 255 -0.86 -19.03 -16.89
C ILE A 255 -0.71 -19.14 -15.37
N LEU A 256 -0.28 -18.07 -14.72
CA LEU A 256 0.03 -18.05 -13.29
C LEU A 256 -1.20 -17.87 -12.39
N PHE A 257 -2.28 -17.27 -12.90
CA PHE A 257 -3.44 -16.87 -12.11
C PHE A 257 -4.05 -18.05 -11.36
N LEU A 258 -4.46 -19.10 -12.05
CA LEU A 258 -5.11 -20.23 -11.42
C LEU A 258 -4.23 -20.94 -10.37
N PRO A 259 -2.98 -21.37 -10.68
CA PRO A 259 -2.17 -22.08 -9.70
C PRO A 259 -1.87 -21.22 -8.46
N ILE A 260 -1.64 -19.93 -8.62
CA ILE A 260 -1.34 -19.04 -7.50
C ILE A 260 -2.58 -18.78 -6.63
N ARG A 261 -3.77 -18.60 -7.23
CA ARG A 261 -5.02 -18.46 -6.46
C ARG A 261 -5.31 -19.72 -5.65
N MET A 262 -5.10 -20.90 -6.23
CA MET A 262 -5.23 -22.16 -5.51
C MET A 262 -4.21 -22.28 -4.38
N ALA A 263 -2.95 -21.92 -4.62
CA ALA A 263 -1.90 -21.91 -3.59
C ALA A 263 -2.28 -21.02 -2.40
N CYS A 264 -2.79 -19.80 -2.65
CA CYS A 264 -3.23 -18.89 -1.58
C CYS A 264 -4.38 -19.46 -0.74
N ILE A 265 -5.27 -20.26 -1.33
CA ILE A 265 -6.39 -20.89 -0.61
C ILE A 265 -5.91 -22.11 0.18
N ILE A 266 -4.99 -22.89 -0.38
CA ILE A 266 -4.53 -24.16 0.21
C ILE A 266 -3.48 -23.92 1.31
N LEU A 267 -2.56 -22.97 1.12
CA LEU A 267 -1.41 -22.73 2.01
C LEU A 267 -1.79 -22.51 3.49
N PRO A 268 -2.85 -21.76 3.84
CA PRO A 268 -3.28 -21.60 5.23
C PRO A 268 -3.67 -22.92 5.90
N PHE A 269 -4.26 -23.87 5.16
CA PHE A 269 -4.76 -25.13 5.71
C PHE A 269 -3.72 -26.25 5.64
N LEU A 270 -2.87 -26.26 4.61
CA LEU A 270 -1.85 -27.29 4.40
C LEU A 270 -0.85 -27.37 5.57
N VAL A 271 -0.64 -26.25 6.26
CA VAL A 271 0.36 -26.13 7.32
C VAL A 271 -0.28 -26.10 8.71
N LEU A 272 -1.59 -26.41 8.81
CA LEU A 272 -2.29 -26.56 10.07
C LEU A 272 -2.18 -27.98 10.67
N GLN A 273 -1.40 -28.87 10.04
CA GLN A 273 -1.10 -30.24 10.46
C GLN A 273 0.25 -30.31 11.19
#